data_AF-A0A2K1JZQ5-F1
#
_entry.id   AF-A0A2K1JZQ5-F1
#
_cell.length_a   1.000
_cell.length_b   1.000
_cell.length_c   1.000
_cell.angle_alpha   90.00
_cell.angle_beta   90.00
_cell.angle_gamma   90.00
#
_symmetry.space_group_name_H-M   'P 1'
#
loop_
_entity.id
_entity.type
_entity.pdbx_description
1 polymer ?
#
loop_
_entity_poly.entity_id
_entity_poly.type
_entity_poly.pdbx_seq_one_letter_code
_entity_poly.pdbx_strand_id
1 'polypeptide(L)' 'ITRFDIVFAIYYCSRYMNQPQEAQLMAAKNILKYLKGTMNHRILFQADGEGDL' A
#
# COMPACT_ATOMS: atom_id res chain seq x y z
N ILE A 1 -8.55 -8.95 -1.46
CA ILE A 1 -7.07 -8.93 -1.36
C ILE A 1 -6.63 -7.56 -0.91
N THR A 2 -6.01 -7.48 0.27
CA THR A 2 -5.54 -6.23 0.86
C THR A 2 -4.01 -6.18 0.77
N ARG A 3 -3.45 -5.09 0.26
CA ARG A 3 -2.01 -4.90 0.11
C ARG A 3 -1.36 -4.50 1.43
N PHE A 4 -0.93 -5.48 2.22
CA PHE A 4 -0.44 -5.27 3.58
C PHE A 4 0.82 -4.37 3.63
N ASP A 5 1.66 -4.42 2.60
CA ASP A 5 2.82 -3.55 2.37
C ASP A 5 2.44 -2.06 2.35
N ILE A 6 1.32 -1.73 1.68
CA ILE A 6 0.83 -0.36 1.59
C ILE A 6 0.09 0.05 2.87
N VAL A 7 -0.75 -0.83 3.41
CA VAL A 7 -1.56 -0.52 4.59
C VAL A 7 -0.68 -0.15 5.78
N PHE A 8 0.41 -0.89 6.02
CA PHE A 8 1.35 -0.57 7.08
C PHE A 8 2.01 0.80 6.88
N ALA A 9 2.47 1.08 5.66
CA ALA A 9 3.12 2.35 5.33
C ALA A 9 2.17 3.56 5.51
N ILE A 10 0.91 3.44 5.06
CA ILE A 10 -0.12 4.46 5.26
C ILE A 10 -0.42 4.66 6.75
N TYR A 11 -0.59 3.57 7.49
CA TYR A 11 -0.85 3.62 8.93
C TYR A 11 0.28 4.33 9.68
N TYR A 12 1.53 4.05 9.33
CA TYR A 12 2.69 4.70 9.93
C TYR A 12 2.73 6.21 9.60
N CYS A 13 2.53 6.59 8.34
CA CYS A 13 2.47 8.01 7.93
C CYS A 13 1.33 8.77 8.63
N SER A 14 0.18 8.13 8.85
CA SER A 14 -0.99 8.72 9.50
C SER A 14 -0.68 9.28 10.91
N ARG A 15 0.20 8.60 11.67
CA ARG A 15 0.58 9.01 13.03
C ARG A 15 1.27 10.38 13.08
N TYR A 16 1.93 10.78 12.00
CA TYR A 16 2.68 12.03 11.92
C TYR A 16 1.89 13.16 11.26
N MET A 17 0.60 12.96 10.91
CA MET A 17 -0.20 14.00 10.25
C MET A 17 -0.49 15.21 11.13
N ASN A 18 -0.43 15.07 12.45
CA ASN A 18 -0.58 16.21 13.38
C ASN A 18 0.60 17.19 13.33
N GLN A 19 1.83 16.69 13.11
CA GLN A 19 3.04 17.48 12.93
C GLN A 19 4.01 16.77 11.97
N PRO A 20 3.76 16.88 10.65
CA PRO A 20 4.55 16.16 9.67
C PRO A 20 5.92 16.79 9.51
N GLN A 21 6.99 16.00 9.57
CA GLN A 21 8.32 16.44 9.17
C GLN A 21 8.55 16.10 7.69
N GLU A 22 9.59 16.70 7.11
CA GLU A 22 9.87 16.60 5.68
C GLU A 22 10.06 15.14 5.21
N ALA A 23 10.69 14.31 6.06
CA ALA A 23 10.87 12.89 5.80
C ALA A 23 9.54 12.12 5.67
N GLN A 24 8.56 12.37 6.56
CA GLN A 24 7.26 11.70 6.47
C GLN A 24 6.44 12.19 5.27
N LEU A 25 6.56 13.47 4.89
CA LEU A 25 5.92 14.01 3.68
C LEU A 25 6.49 13.38 2.41
N MET A 26 7.82 13.22 2.33
CA MET A 26 8.46 12.51 1.22
C MET A 26 8.01 11.05 1.15
N ALA A 27 7.93 10.36 2.29
CA ALA A 27 7.43 8.99 2.37
C ALA A 27 5.97 8.89 1.87
N ALA A 28 5.08 9.73 2.37
CA ALA A 28 3.68 9.78 1.94
C ALA A 28 3.55 10.06 0.44
N LYS A 29 4.34 11.01 -0.09
CA LYS A 29 4.39 11.32 -1.53
C LYS A 29 4.80 10.10 -2.36
N ASN A 30 5.79 9.34 -1.90
CA ASN A 30 6.26 8.14 -2.59
C ASN A 30 5.22 7.01 -2.54
N ILE A 31 4.53 6.82 -1.40
CA ILE A 31 3.41 5.87 -1.28
C ILE A 31 2.30 6.21 -2.28
N LEU A 32 1.92 7.49 -2.41
CA LEU A 32 0.90 7.95 -3.36
C LEU A 32 1.34 7.78 -4.82
N LYS A 33 2.61 8.06 -5.15
CA LYS A 33 3.15 7.78 -6.49
C LYS A 33 3.11 6.29 -6.83
N TYR A 34 3.48 5.46 -5.86
CA TYR A 34 3.47 4.01 -6.02
C TYR A 34 2.05 3.48 -6.21
N LEU A 35 1.09 3.95 -5.42
CA LEU A 35 -0.34 3.67 -5.61
C LEU A 35 -0.78 4.01 -7.04
N LYS A 36 -0.48 5.23 -7.51
CA LYS A 36 -0.83 5.67 -8.87
C LYS A 36 -0.25 4.76 -9.95
N GLY A 37 0.99 4.29 -9.82
CA GLY A 37 1.66 3.42 -10.79
C GLY A 37 1.29 1.94 -10.69
N THR A 38 0.76 1.50 -9.54
CA THR A 38 0.49 0.08 -9.27
C THR A 38 -1.00 -0.25 -9.14
N MET A 39 -1.90 0.63 -9.56
CA MET A 39 -3.35 0.39 -9.57
C MET A 39 -3.74 -0.91 -10.31
N ASN A 40 -3.00 -1.25 -11.38
CA ASN A 40 -3.22 -2.48 -12.17
C ASN A 40 -2.41 -3.69 -11.68
N HIS A 41 -1.48 -3.50 -10.73
CA HIS A 41 -0.68 -4.58 -10.18
C HIS A 41 -1.45 -5.22 -9.02
N ARG A 42 -2.12 -6.32 -9.32
CA ARG A 42 -2.82 -7.15 -8.34
C ARG A 42 -1.96 -8.37 -8.06
N ILE A 43 -1.73 -8.66 -6.79
CA ILE A 43 -1.18 -9.96 -6.38
C ILE A 43 -2.35 -10.94 -6.50
N LEU A 44 -2.32 -11.78 -7.53
CA LEU A 44 -3.27 -12.88 -7.68
C LEU A 44 -2.84 -13.96 -6.70
N PHE A 45 -3.55 -14.07 -5.58
CA PHE A 45 -3.42 -15.25 -4.72
C PHE A 45 -4.20 -16.36 -5.40
N GLN A 46 -3.49 -17.25 -6.09
CA GLN A 46 -4.07 -18.52 -6.51
C GLN A 46 -4.31 -19.30 -5.22
N ALA A 47 -5.57 -19.62 -4.94
CA ALA A 47 -5.86 -20.54 -3.86
C ALA A 47 -5.36 -21.91 -4.32
N ASP A 48 -4.33 -22.44 -3.67
CA ASP A 48 -3.93 -23.82 -3.84
C ASP A 48 -5.02 -24.71 -3.23
N GLY A 49 -6.04 -25.07 -4.02
CA GLY A 49 -7.07 -26.03 -3.63
C GLY A 49 -8.43 -25.88 -4.30
N GLU A 50 -8.64 -26.73 -5.32
CA GLU A 50 -9.90 -27.26 -5.87
C GLU A 50 -10.90 -26.37 -6.65
N GLY A 51 -11.10 -26.78 -7.92
CA GLY A 51 -12.36 -26.61 -8.62
C GLY A 51 -12.21 -26.22 -10.09
N ASP A 52 -11.97 -27.21 -10.96
CA ASP A 52 -12.45 -27.15 -12.36
C ASP A 52 -13.94 -26.77 -12.36
N LEU A 53 -14.30 -25.64 -12.98
CA LEU A 53 -15.57 -25.41 -13.69
C LEU A 53 -15.39 -24.28 -14.73
#